data_AF-A0A0N1IFV0-F1
#
_entry.id   AF-A0A0N1IFV0-F1
#
_cell.length_a   1.000
_cell.length_b   1.000
_cell.length_c   1.000
_cell.angle_alpha   90.00
_cell.angle_beta   90.00
_cell.angle_gamma   90.00
#
_symmetry.space_group_name_H-M   'P 1'
#
loop_
_entity.id
_entity.type
_entity.pdbx_description
1 polymer ?
#
loop_
_entity_poly.entity_id
_entity_poly.type
_entity_poly.pdbx_seq_one_letter_code
_entity_poly.pdbx_strand_id
1 'polypeptide(L)'
;MQPCVSSVIKTYIKTITGDEYYNDSNTDCDGLLDSIKVVSKDYTKYTVVLRSIYKFHEFKYKNEFGISRLYQFPRPESKIIHAIYCYKGFPLLEKMHIYALRLRENGLIDKHVRDLEHEVSKATIKAKKDFKASFIFPWQVLIIGYGLSTVAFVIELIVDYIKRRRMQGIIYLE
;
A
#
# COMPACT_ATOMS: atom_id res chain seq x y z
N MET A 1 -5.27 -0.29 21.06
CA MET A 1 -4.86 0.72 20.05
C MET A 1 -5.37 2.07 20.50
N GLN A 2 -4.60 3.14 20.29
CA GLN A 2 -4.99 4.50 20.66
C GLN A 2 -5.77 5.18 19.53
N PRO A 3 -6.84 5.92 19.82
CA PRO A 3 -7.59 6.62 18.79
C PRO A 3 -6.85 7.88 18.31
N CYS A 4 -6.77 8.04 16.99
CA CYS A 4 -6.32 9.25 16.30
C CYS A 4 -7.40 9.59 15.28
N VAL A 5 -8.39 10.38 15.70
CA VAL A 5 -9.60 10.64 14.92
C VAL A 5 -9.75 12.13 14.72
N SER A 6 -10.08 12.55 13.49
CA SER A 6 -10.35 13.95 13.17
C SER A 6 -11.51 14.54 13.96
N SER A 7 -11.46 15.86 14.20
CA SER A 7 -12.51 16.59 14.92
C SER A 7 -13.89 16.39 14.29
N VAL A 8 -13.99 16.38 12.95
CA VAL A 8 -15.24 16.16 12.22
C VAL A 8 -15.84 14.78 12.52
N ILE A 9 -15.01 13.74 12.52
CA ILE A 9 -15.46 12.38 12.79
C ILE A 9 -15.78 12.18 14.28
N LYS A 10 -15.03 12.82 15.19
CA LYS A 10 -15.37 12.85 16.61
C LYS A 10 -16.77 13.43 16.85
N THR A 11 -17.05 14.59 16.27
CA THR A 11 -18.38 15.23 16.37
C THR A 11 -19.47 14.33 15.80
N TYR A 12 -19.24 13.73 14.62
CA TYR A 12 -20.19 12.79 14.03
C TYR A 12 -20.47 11.58 14.95
N ILE A 13 -19.43 10.95 15.49
CA ILE A 13 -19.59 9.80 16.39
C ILE A 13 -20.29 10.22 17.69
N LYS A 14 -19.90 11.36 18.28
CA LYS A 14 -20.56 11.93 19.46
C LYS A 14 -22.05 12.17 19.23
N THR A 15 -22.44 12.69 18.06
CA THR A 15 -23.86 12.91 17.73
C THR A 15 -24.67 11.63 17.60
N ILE A 16 -24.04 10.51 17.20
CA ILE A 16 -24.74 9.24 16.96
C ILE A 16 -24.78 8.38 18.22
N THR A 17 -23.68 8.34 18.96
CA THR A 17 -23.53 7.44 20.12
C THR A 17 -23.87 8.11 21.44
N GLY A 18 -23.86 9.44 21.50
CA GLY A 18 -24.08 10.20 22.75
C GLY A 18 -22.87 10.23 23.69
N ASP A 19 -21.84 9.43 23.43
CA ASP A 19 -20.67 9.26 24.28
C ASP A 19 -19.42 9.96 23.71
N GLU A 20 -18.59 10.50 24.61
CA GLU A 20 -17.25 10.99 24.27
C GLU A 20 -16.25 9.82 24.22
N TYR A 21 -16.26 9.10 23.10
CA TYR A 21 -15.40 7.92 22.90
C TYR A 21 -13.89 8.20 22.81
N TYR A 22 -13.48 9.47 22.66
CA TYR A 22 -12.11 9.82 22.26
C TYR A 22 -11.52 10.92 23.15
N ASN A 23 -10.60 10.56 24.05
CA ASN A 23 -9.84 11.52 24.85
C ASN A 23 -8.76 12.22 24.01
N ASP A 24 -8.85 13.55 23.95
CA ASP A 24 -7.93 14.44 23.27
C ASP A 24 -6.56 14.48 23.95
N SER A 25 -5.59 13.79 23.36
CA SER A 25 -4.17 13.98 23.71
C SER A 25 -3.29 14.31 22.51
N ASN A 26 -3.79 14.22 21.27
CA ASN A 26 -3.02 14.47 20.05
C ASN A 26 -3.70 15.50 19.15
N THR A 27 -3.18 16.72 19.17
CA THR A 27 -3.51 17.81 18.23
C THR A 27 -3.16 17.47 16.78
N ASP A 28 -2.20 16.56 16.58
CA ASP A 28 -1.74 16.12 15.25
C ASP A 28 -2.80 15.32 14.47
N CYS A 29 -3.92 14.97 15.10
CA CYS A 29 -5.00 14.15 14.53
C CYS A 29 -6.22 14.97 14.12
N ASP A 30 -6.23 16.29 14.24
CA ASP A 30 -7.45 17.11 14.05
C ASP A 30 -7.96 17.11 12.61
N GLY A 31 -7.06 17.04 11.63
CA GLY A 31 -7.40 16.94 10.21
C GLY A 31 -7.75 15.51 9.79
N LEU A 32 -8.74 15.36 8.90
CA LEU A 32 -9.12 14.07 8.28
C LEU A 32 -7.95 13.38 7.55
N LEU A 33 -7.09 14.16 6.89
CA LEU A 33 -5.90 13.62 6.21
C LEU A 33 -4.72 13.45 7.16
N ASP A 34 -4.62 14.31 8.17
CA ASP A 34 -3.55 14.25 9.17
C ASP A 34 -3.70 13.01 10.05
N SER A 35 -4.92 12.65 10.44
CA SER A 35 -5.18 11.42 11.19
C SER A 35 -4.75 10.17 10.40
N ILE A 36 -5.02 10.11 9.10
CA ILE A 36 -4.55 9.02 8.22
C ILE A 36 -3.03 9.03 8.13
N LYS A 37 -2.42 10.20 7.99
CA LYS A 37 -0.97 10.36 7.88
C LYS A 37 -0.26 9.89 9.15
N VAL A 38 -0.78 10.21 10.33
CA VAL A 38 -0.24 9.78 11.63
C VAL A 38 -0.35 8.26 11.75
N VAL A 39 -1.53 7.68 11.49
CA VAL A 39 -1.75 6.23 11.54
C VAL A 39 -0.92 5.48 10.50
N SER A 40 -0.60 6.10 9.37
CA SER A 40 0.27 5.49 8.35
C SER A 40 1.73 5.35 8.80
N LYS A 41 2.12 6.03 9.89
CA LYS A 41 3.47 6.01 10.48
C LYS A 41 3.53 5.29 11.82
N ASP A 42 2.42 5.23 12.55
CA ASP A 42 2.35 4.71 13.92
C ASP A 42 1.35 3.54 14.01
N TYR A 43 1.89 2.33 14.20
CA TYR A 43 1.13 1.08 14.25
C TYR A 43 0.27 0.91 15.52
N THR A 44 0.48 1.77 16.53
CA THR A 44 -0.27 1.69 17.79
C THR A 44 -1.60 2.44 17.73
N LYS A 45 -1.80 3.24 16.67
CA LYS A 45 -2.94 4.13 16.49
C LYS A 45 -3.91 3.60 15.43
N TYR A 46 -5.17 4.02 15.56
CA TYR A 46 -6.20 3.78 14.54
C TYR A 46 -6.97 5.07 14.26
N THR A 47 -7.55 5.17 13.07
CA THR A 47 -8.41 6.28 12.67
C THR A 47 -9.67 5.75 12.02
N VAL A 48 -10.75 6.53 12.13
CA VAL A 48 -11.97 6.34 11.35
C VAL A 48 -12.06 7.49 10.36
N VAL A 49 -12.21 7.19 9.08
CA VAL A 49 -12.28 8.19 8.00
C VAL A 49 -13.27 7.78 6.93
N LEU A 50 -13.71 8.77 6.14
CA LEU A 50 -14.59 8.53 5.01
C LEU A 50 -13.84 7.74 3.92
N ARG A 51 -14.45 6.64 3.46
CA ARG A 51 -13.84 5.75 2.45
C ARG A 51 -13.48 6.48 1.16
N SER A 52 -14.29 7.43 0.73
CA SER A 52 -14.05 8.23 -0.48
C SER A 52 -12.77 9.06 -0.36
N ILE A 53 -12.57 9.73 0.78
CA ILE A 53 -11.37 10.53 1.06
C ILE A 53 -10.13 9.63 1.09
N TYR A 54 -10.23 8.46 1.75
CA TYR A 54 -9.14 7.49 1.77
C TYR A 54 -8.78 7.01 0.36
N LYS A 55 -9.76 6.55 -0.43
CA LYS A 55 -9.54 6.07 -1.81
C LYS A 55 -8.87 7.14 -2.68
N PHE A 56 -9.32 8.39 -2.57
CA PHE A 56 -8.77 9.49 -3.37
C PHE A 56 -7.28 9.76 -3.05
N HIS A 57 -6.86 9.56 -1.81
CA HIS A 57 -5.49 9.79 -1.37
C HIS A 57 -4.67 8.51 -1.14
N GLU A 58 -5.19 7.35 -1.53
CA GLU A 58 -4.59 6.04 -1.22
C GLU A 58 -3.15 5.92 -1.69
N PHE A 59 -2.83 6.52 -2.84
CA PHE A 59 -1.49 6.54 -3.43
C PHE A 59 -0.42 7.13 -2.50
N LYS A 60 -0.79 8.05 -1.59
CA LYS A 60 0.15 8.69 -0.64
C LYS A 60 0.58 7.76 0.49
N TYR A 61 -0.18 6.70 0.74
CA TYR A 61 0.02 5.80 1.88
C TYR A 61 0.55 4.43 1.45
N LYS A 62 1.06 4.32 0.23
CA LYS A 62 1.73 3.12 -0.28
C LYS A 62 3.23 3.21 -0.08
N ASN A 63 3.85 2.06 0.20
CA ASN A 63 5.30 1.90 0.22
C ASN A 63 5.89 1.97 -1.20
N GLU A 64 7.21 1.99 -1.29
CA GLU A 64 7.94 1.96 -2.57
C GLU A 64 7.59 0.73 -3.43
N PHE A 65 7.17 -0.37 -2.78
CA PHE A 65 6.71 -1.60 -3.42
C PHE A 65 5.21 -1.57 -3.83
N GLY A 66 4.51 -0.45 -3.60
CA GLY A 66 3.08 -0.33 -3.85
C GLY A 66 2.17 -1.01 -2.81
N ILE A 67 2.74 -1.56 -1.74
CA ILE A 67 2.00 -2.17 -0.62
C ILE A 67 1.45 -1.07 0.28
N SER A 68 0.16 -1.15 0.64
CA SER A 68 -0.47 -0.19 1.57
C SER A 68 0.17 -0.26 2.96
N ARG A 69 0.51 0.90 3.54
CA ARG A 69 0.91 1.01 4.96
C ARG A 69 -0.27 0.91 5.92
N LEU A 70 -1.49 1.02 5.39
CA LEU A 70 -2.72 1.08 6.16
C LEU A 70 -3.51 -0.21 5.94
N TYR A 71 -3.98 -0.77 7.05
CA TYR A 71 -4.94 -1.86 7.04
C TYR A 71 -6.35 -1.29 7.09
N GLN A 72 -7.17 -1.67 6.11
CA GLN A 72 -8.58 -1.30 6.07
C GLN A 72 -9.43 -2.46 6.62
N PHE A 73 -10.28 -2.18 7.60
CA PHE A 73 -11.25 -3.16 8.08
C PHE A 73 -12.26 -3.52 6.97
N PRO A 74 -12.63 -4.81 6.83
CA PRO A 74 -13.48 -5.28 5.74
C PRO A 74 -14.91 -4.75 5.83
N ARG A 75 -15.38 -4.39 7.03
CA ARG A 75 -16.71 -3.84 7.26
C ARG A 75 -16.61 -2.35 7.59
N PRO A 76 -17.37 -1.48 6.91
CA PRO A 76 -17.46 -0.08 7.30
C PRO A 76 -18.27 0.06 8.59
N GLU A 77 -17.84 0.97 9.46
CA GLU A 77 -18.54 1.30 10.71
C GLU A 77 -19.92 1.92 10.46
N SER A 78 -20.04 2.78 9.44
CA SER A 78 -21.32 3.38 9.06
C SER A 78 -21.41 3.69 7.57
N LYS A 79 -22.65 3.76 7.06
CA LYS A 79 -22.96 4.28 5.72
C LYS A 79 -23.44 5.72 5.85
N ILE A 80 -22.75 6.64 5.20
CA ILE A 80 -23.11 8.06 5.19
C ILE A 80 -23.86 8.37 3.90
N ILE A 81 -25.05 8.96 4.03
CA ILE A 81 -25.87 9.46 2.93
C ILE A 81 -25.67 10.98 2.87
N HIS A 82 -25.28 11.50 1.70
CA HIS A 82 -25.16 12.93 1.48
C HIS A 82 -26.53 13.50 1.09
N ALA A 83 -26.94 14.57 1.76
CA ALA A 83 -28.18 15.28 1.46
C ALA A 83 -27.88 16.76 1.20
N ILE A 84 -28.62 17.35 0.27
CA ILE A 84 -28.58 18.79 0.00
C ILE A 84 -29.75 19.40 0.77
N TYR A 85 -29.44 20.30 1.70
CA TYR A 85 -30.45 21.02 2.48
C TYR A 85 -30.66 22.41 1.89
N CYS A 86 -31.93 22.78 1.68
CA CYS A 86 -32.32 24.13 1.25
C CYS A 86 -33.20 24.77 2.32
N TYR A 87 -33.20 26.10 2.41
CA TYR A 87 -34.08 26.83 3.31
C TYR A 87 -35.55 26.70 2.88
N LYS A 88 -36.47 26.86 3.84
CA LYS A 88 -37.92 26.78 3.59
C LYS A 88 -38.35 27.93 2.67
N GLY A 89 -38.97 27.60 1.54
CA GLY A 89 -39.39 28.58 0.52
C GLY A 89 -38.34 28.87 -0.54
N PHE A 90 -37.28 28.06 -0.66
CA PHE A 90 -36.31 28.18 -1.75
C PHE A 90 -37.02 28.02 -3.11
N PRO A 91 -37.01 29.05 -3.97
CA PRO A 91 -37.86 29.12 -5.17
C PRO A 91 -37.47 28.10 -6.26
N LEU A 92 -36.29 27.48 -6.16
CA LEU A 92 -35.78 26.51 -7.14
C LEU A 92 -35.73 25.07 -6.59
N LEU A 93 -36.32 24.82 -5.42
CA LEU A 93 -36.24 23.50 -4.78
C LEU A 93 -36.80 22.39 -5.66
N GLU A 94 -37.98 22.59 -6.21
CA GLU A 94 -38.66 21.61 -7.07
C GLU A 94 -37.85 21.34 -8.34
N LYS A 95 -37.33 22.39 -8.98
CA LYS A 95 -36.49 22.26 -10.18
C LYS A 95 -35.20 21.49 -9.87
N MET A 96 -34.52 21.81 -8.76
CA MET A 96 -33.32 21.10 -8.34
C MET A 96 -33.60 19.63 -8.03
N HIS A 97 -34.72 19.34 -7.37
CA HIS A 97 -35.13 17.97 -7.08
C HIS A 97 -35.35 17.17 -8.37
N ILE A 98 -36.10 17.72 -9.34
CA ILE A 98 -36.31 17.09 -10.64
C ILE A 98 -34.99 16.88 -11.39
N TYR A 99 -34.09 17.86 -11.39
CA TYR A 99 -32.78 17.71 -12.01
C TYR A 99 -31.92 16.64 -11.34
N ALA A 100 -31.92 16.57 -10.00
CA ALA A 100 -31.22 15.53 -9.28
C ALA A 100 -31.75 14.12 -9.61
N LEU A 101 -33.08 13.97 -9.73
CA LEU A 101 -33.70 12.71 -10.17
C LEU A 101 -33.29 12.34 -11.60
N ARG A 102 -33.35 13.29 -12.53
CA ARG A 102 -32.93 13.06 -13.93
C ARG A 102 -31.44 12.69 -14.04
N LEU A 103 -30.58 13.33 -13.25
CA LEU A 103 -29.15 13.00 -13.20
C LEU A 103 -28.90 11.56 -12.73
N ARG A 104 -29.70 11.10 -11.76
CA ARG A 104 -29.67 9.71 -11.27
C ARG A 104 -30.17 8.74 -12.33
N GLU A 105 -31.33 9.02 -12.94
CA GLU A 105 -31.98 8.12 -13.90
C GLU A 105 -31.19 8.00 -15.22
N ASN A 106 -30.59 9.10 -15.67
CA ASN A 106 -29.74 9.09 -16.87
C ASN A 106 -28.37 8.44 -16.63
N GLY A 107 -28.05 8.02 -15.40
CA GLY A 107 -26.74 7.46 -15.05
C GLY A 107 -25.58 8.45 -15.18
N LEU A 108 -25.86 9.76 -15.23
CA LEU A 108 -24.81 10.78 -15.36
C LEU A 108 -23.94 10.84 -14.09
N ILE A 109 -24.56 10.63 -12.93
CA ILE A 109 -23.86 10.50 -11.66
C ILE A 109 -22.92 9.30 -11.69
N ASP A 110 -23.39 8.13 -12.15
CA ASP A 110 -22.57 6.92 -12.21
C ASP A 110 -21.41 7.06 -13.21
N LYS A 111 -21.65 7.72 -14.34
CA LYS A 111 -20.59 8.08 -15.28
C LYS A 111 -19.55 8.98 -14.60
N HIS A 112 -19.98 10.04 -13.93
CA HIS A 112 -19.06 10.97 -13.27
C HIS A 112 -18.23 10.27 -12.17
N VAL A 113 -18.84 9.38 -11.39
CA VAL A 113 -18.12 8.57 -10.39
C VAL A 113 -17.07 7.68 -11.07
N ARG A 114 -17.40 7.01 -12.17
CA ARG A 114 -16.43 6.18 -12.92
C ARG A 114 -15.29 7.01 -13.51
N ASP A 115 -15.59 8.19 -14.04
CA ASP A 115 -14.57 9.10 -14.60
C ASP A 115 -13.61 9.55 -13.49
N LEU A 116 -14.11 9.90 -12.31
CA LEU A 116 -13.29 10.20 -11.14
C LEU A 116 -12.45 9.00 -10.68
N GLU A 117 -13.03 7.80 -10.60
CA GLU A 117 -12.28 6.59 -10.26
C GLU A 117 -11.16 6.32 -11.28
N HIS A 118 -11.42 6.57 -12.57
CA HIS A 118 -10.42 6.45 -13.63
C HIS A 118 -9.29 7.46 -13.46
N GLU A 119 -9.59 8.72 -13.19
CA GLU A 119 -8.57 9.75 -12.93
C GLU A 119 -7.71 9.44 -11.71
N VAL A 120 -8.32 8.98 -10.61
CA VAL A 120 -7.60 8.54 -9.40
C VAL A 120 -6.71 7.33 -9.70
N SER A 121 -7.19 6.37 -10.49
CA SER A 121 -6.41 5.20 -10.89
C SER A 121 -5.18 5.60 -11.71
N LYS A 122 -5.33 6.54 -12.66
CA LYS A 122 -4.21 7.08 -13.45
C LYS A 122 -3.19 7.77 -12.57
N ALA A 123 -3.63 8.60 -11.63
CA ALA A 123 -2.74 9.25 -10.67
C ALA A 123 -1.99 8.23 -9.82
N THR A 124 -2.66 7.15 -9.40
CA THR A 124 -2.06 6.06 -8.62
C THR A 124 -1.03 5.27 -9.43
N ILE A 125 -1.32 4.97 -10.70
CA ILE A 125 -0.38 4.30 -11.61
C ILE A 125 0.85 5.17 -11.82
N LYS A 126 0.68 6.47 -12.08
CA LYS A 126 1.79 7.41 -12.24
C LYS A 126 2.63 7.58 -10.98
N ALA A 127 2.02 7.47 -9.79
CA ALA A 127 2.71 7.54 -8.51
C ALA A 127 3.47 6.26 -8.15
N LYS A 128 3.16 5.13 -8.80
CA LYS A 128 3.87 3.87 -8.58
C LYS A 128 5.26 3.99 -9.21
N LYS A 129 6.30 4.06 -8.39
CA LYS A 129 7.70 3.98 -8.84
C LYS A 129 7.86 2.73 -9.70
N ASP A 130 8.53 2.86 -10.85
CA ASP A 130 8.84 1.71 -11.71
C ASP A 130 9.50 0.64 -10.84
N PHE A 131 8.90 -0.55 -10.83
CA PHE A 131 9.43 -1.70 -10.11
C PHE A 131 10.81 -2.02 -10.69
N LYS A 132 11.86 -1.53 -10.02
CA LYS A 132 13.23 -1.96 -10.31
C LYS A 132 13.34 -3.39 -9.81
N ALA A 133 13.12 -4.33 -10.71
CA ALA A 133 13.46 -5.73 -10.49
C ALA A 133 14.97 -5.80 -10.26
N SER A 134 15.40 -5.69 -9.00
CA SER A 134 16.76 -6.03 -8.62
C SER A 134 16.87 -7.56 -8.67
N PHE A 135 17.15 -8.10 -9.85
CA PHE A 135 17.62 -9.46 -9.98
C PHE A 135 18.97 -9.53 -9.25
N ILE A 136 18.94 -9.90 -7.98
CA ILE A 136 20.13 -10.21 -7.21
C ILE A 136 20.56 -11.59 -7.69
N PHE A 137 21.34 -11.61 -8.77
CA PHE A 137 22.00 -12.83 -9.21
C PHE A 137 22.88 -13.30 -8.05
N PRO A 138 22.73 -14.54 -7.54
CA PRO A 138 23.45 -15.02 -6.37
C PRO A 138 24.90 -15.35 -6.77
N TRP A 139 25.72 -14.33 -7.01
CA TRP A 139 27.15 -14.42 -7.33
C TRP A 139 27.92 -15.27 -6.32
N GLN A 140 27.46 -15.32 -5.08
CA GLN A 140 28.02 -16.15 -4.02
C GLN A 140 28.00 -17.64 -4.37
N VAL A 141 26.90 -18.15 -4.94
CA VAL A 141 26.78 -19.56 -5.32
C VAL A 141 27.72 -19.90 -6.48
N LEU A 142 27.87 -18.96 -7.41
CA LEU A 142 28.75 -19.10 -8.58
C LEU A 142 30.23 -19.10 -8.17
N ILE A 143 30.64 -18.23 -7.26
CA ILE A 143 32.01 -18.18 -6.71
C ILE A 143 32.34 -19.46 -5.93
N ILE A 144 31.41 -19.94 -5.10
CA ILE A 144 31.59 -21.20 -4.34
C ILE A 144 31.72 -22.39 -5.31
N GLY A 145 30.89 -22.45 -6.35
CA GLY A 145 30.95 -23.50 -7.37
C GLY A 145 32.29 -23.55 -8.10
N TYR A 146 32.80 -22.39 -8.54
CA TYR A 146 34.12 -22.32 -9.18
C TYR A 146 35.27 -22.65 -8.21
N GLY A 147 35.15 -22.24 -6.94
CA GLY A 147 36.12 -22.60 -5.90
C GLY A 147 36.22 -24.11 -5.68
N LEU A 148 35.08 -24.80 -5.56
CA LEU A 148 35.06 -26.26 -5.40
C LEU A 148 35.64 -26.99 -6.63
N SER A 149 35.30 -26.54 -7.83
CA SER A 149 35.79 -27.15 -9.08
C SER A 149 37.31 -27.00 -9.23
N THR A 150 37.86 -25.81 -8.93
CA THR A 150 39.31 -25.56 -9.01
C THR A 150 40.10 -26.37 -7.99
N VAL A 151 39.60 -26.49 -6.75
CA VAL A 151 40.25 -27.32 -5.72
C VAL A 151 40.26 -28.80 -6.13
N ALA A 152 39.13 -29.33 -6.64
CA ALA A 152 39.05 -30.71 -7.11
C ALA A 152 40.05 -30.98 -8.26
N PHE A 153 40.15 -30.06 -9.22
CA PHE A 153 41.07 -30.16 -10.35
C PHE A 153 42.54 -30.18 -9.92
N VAL A 154 42.93 -29.35 -8.95
CA VAL A 154 44.30 -29.32 -8.43
C VAL A 154 44.64 -30.61 -7.70
N ILE A 155 43.72 -31.16 -6.90
CA ILE A 155 43.93 -32.44 -6.21
C ILE A 155 44.11 -33.57 -7.23
N GLU A 156 43.27 -33.62 -8.26
CA GLU A 156 43.36 -34.62 -9.32
C GLU A 156 44.71 -34.53 -10.06
N LEU A 157 45.16 -33.31 -10.39
CA LEU A 157 46.46 -33.06 -11.01
C LEU A 157 47.64 -33.56 -10.14
N ILE A 158 47.59 -33.31 -8.83
CA ILE A 158 48.64 -33.77 -7.89
C ILE A 158 48.66 -35.29 -7.81
N VAL A 159 47.50 -35.94 -7.71
CA VAL A 159 47.39 -37.41 -7.66
C VAL A 159 47.92 -38.02 -8.95
N ASP A 160 47.52 -37.50 -10.11
CA ASP A 160 47.97 -38.02 -11.40
C ASP A 160 49.47 -37.76 -11.63
N TYR A 161 49.99 -36.62 -11.18
CA TYR A 161 51.42 -36.31 -11.20
C TYR A 161 52.25 -37.28 -10.35
N ILE A 162 51.80 -37.58 -9.11
CA ILE A 162 52.46 -38.54 -8.23
C ILE A 162 52.42 -39.95 -8.84
N LYS A 163 51.27 -40.36 -9.41
CA LYS A 163 51.10 -41.66 -10.06
C LYS A 163 52.04 -41.83 -11.26
N ARG A 164 52.16 -40.82 -12.13
CA ARG A 164 53.10 -40.84 -13.27
C ARG A 164 54.56 -40.87 -12.83
N ARG A 165 54.94 -40.09 -11.81
CA ARG A 165 56.31 -40.09 -11.26
C ARG A 165 56.68 -41.44 -10.64
N ARG A 166 55.72 -42.11 -9.99
CA ARG A 166 55.93 -43.46 -9.43
C ARG A 166 56.08 -44.53 -10.50
N MET A 167 55.35 -44.44 -11.62
CA MET A 167 55.53 -45.35 -12.77
C MET A 167 56.89 -45.16 -13.46
N GLN A 168 57.37 -43.93 -13.60
CA GLN A 168 58.71 -43.68 -14.17
C GLN A 168 59.83 -44.25 -13.28
N GLY A 169 59.69 -44.24 -11.95
CA GLY A 169 60.68 -44.84 -11.04
C GLY A 169 60.76 -46.37 -11.09
N ILE A 170 59.75 -47.06 -11.62
CA ILE A 170 59.73 -48.53 -11.73
C ILE A 170 60.42 -49.00 -13.03
N ILE A 171 60.43 -48.18 -14.09
CA ILE A 171 61.03 -48.56 -15.40
C ILE A 171 62.57 -48.48 -15.38
N TYR A 172 63.20 -47.82 -14.40
CA TYR A 172 64.66 -47.75 -14.26
C TYR A 172 65.26 -48.85 -13.35
N LEU A 173 64.47 -49.85 -12.95
CA LEU A 173 64.90 -50.95 -12.06
C LEU A 173 64.81 -52.34 -12.71
N GLU A 174 64.61 -52.42 -14.03
CA GLU A 174 64.70 -53.65 -14.82
C GLU A 174 65.94 -53.66 -15.71
#